data_AF-A0A5N5PMP7-F1
#
_entry.id   AF-A0A5N5PMP7-F1
#
_cell.length_a   1.000
_cell.length_b   1.000
_cell.length_c   1.000
_cell.angle_alpha   90.00
_cell.angle_beta   90.00
_cell.angle_gamma   90.00
#
_symmetry.space_group_name_H-M   'P 1'
#
loop_
_entity.id
_entity.type
_entity.pdbx_description
1 polymer ?
#
loop_
_entity_poly.entity_id
_entity_poly.type
_entity_poly.pdbx_seq_one_letter_code
_entity_poly.pdbx_strand_id
1 'polypeptide(L)' 'MCAGSLLANRELYLITMRLLNSFRIELHEDVNCHPIHGNSDPTSLVAMPHRFRAVFVPRNDKLLSRILAEKGTVEE' A
#
# COMPACT_ATOMS: atom_id res chain seq x y z
N MET A 1 -12.23 -19.78 13.89
CA MET A 1 -11.28 -18.72 14.31
C MET A 1 -10.05 -18.79 13.41
N CYS A 2 -9.61 -17.69 12.80
CA CYS A 2 -8.45 -17.71 11.92
C CYS A 2 -7.16 -17.87 12.73
N ALA A 3 -6.43 -18.98 12.53
CA ALA A 3 -5.17 -19.25 13.22
C ALA A 3 -4.10 -18.19 12.93
N GLY A 4 -4.15 -17.56 11.75
CA GLY A 4 -3.21 -16.51 11.33
C GLY A 4 -3.59 -15.09 11.77
N SER A 5 -4.66 -14.89 12.54
CA SER A 5 -5.16 -13.56 12.90
C SER A 5 -4.12 -12.69 13.60
N LEU A 6 -3.31 -13.26 14.51
CA LEU A 6 -2.27 -12.51 15.21
C LEU A 6 -1.15 -12.04 14.28
N LEU A 7 -0.71 -12.90 13.35
CA LEU A 7 0.34 -12.57 12.39
C LEU A 7 -0.14 -11.48 11.42
N ALA A 8 -1.31 -11.68 10.83
CA ALA A 8 -1.91 -10.73 9.89
C ALA A 8 -2.06 -9.33 10.51
N ASN A 9 -2.52 -9.24 11.76
CA ASN A 9 -2.65 -7.96 12.45
C ASN A 9 -1.31 -7.25 12.65
N ARG A 10 -0.23 -7.99 13.00
CA ARG A 10 1.11 -7.40 13.17
C ARG A 10 1.68 -6.89 11.86
N GLU A 11 1.53 -7.67 10.79
CA GLU A 11 2.01 -7.29 9.46
C GLU A 11 1.26 -6.08 8.91
N LEU A 12 -0.08 -6.11 8.95
CA LEU A 12 -0.92 -5.01 8.52
C LEU A 12 -0.60 -3.73 9.29
N TYR A 13 -0.44 -3.81 10.61
CA TYR A 13 -0.08 -2.65 11.42
C TYR A 13 1.28 -2.06 11.02
N LEU A 14 2.33 -2.89 10.97
CA LEU A 14 3.68 -2.42 10.69
C LEU A 14 3.82 -1.84 9.27
N ILE A 15 3.24 -2.52 8.27
CA ILE A 15 3.28 -2.04 6.88
C ILE A 15 2.50 -0.73 6.76
N THR A 16 1.27 -0.67 7.31
CA THR A 16 0.44 0.53 7.24
C THR A 16 1.11 1.72 7.91
N MET A 17 1.65 1.55 9.12
CA MET A 17 2.33 2.62 9.84
C MET A 17 3.58 3.12 9.11
N ARG A 18 4.39 2.21 8.54
CA ARG A 18 5.58 2.59 7.77
C ARG A 18 5.21 3.34 6.48
N LEU A 19 4.17 2.90 5.78
CA LEU A 19 3.68 3.55 4.57
C LEU A 19 3.16 4.95 4.88
N LEU A 20 2.27 5.09 5.87
CA LEU A 20 1.68 6.38 6.24
C LEU A 20 2.72 7.37 6.79
N ASN A 21 3.76 6.86 7.47
CA ASN A 21 4.87 7.68 7.96
C ASN A 21 5.79 8.16 6.83
N SER A 22 5.97 7.37 5.78
CA SER A 22 6.94 7.68 4.71
C SER A 22 6.30 8.43 3.53
N PHE A 23 5.02 8.13 3.23
CA PHE A 23 4.32 8.61 2.06
C PHE A 23 2.94 9.18 2.42
N ARG A 24 2.50 10.16 1.64
CA ARG A 24 1.10 10.50 1.48
C ARG A 24 0.56 9.70 0.28
N ILE A 25 -0.49 8.92 0.51
CA ILE A 25 -1.10 8.09 -0.52
C ILE A 25 -2.27 8.88 -1.11
N GLU A 26 -2.23 9.09 -2.42
CA GLU A 26 -3.25 9.82 -3.17
C GLU A 26 -3.92 8.89 -4.20
N LEU A 27 -5.18 9.17 -4.51
CA LEU A 27 -5.93 8.46 -5.54
C LEU A 27 -5.41 8.89 -6.92
N HIS A 28 -5.03 7.92 -7.74
CA HIS A 28 -4.72 8.17 -9.15
C HIS A 28 -6.00 8.35 -9.98
N GLU A 29 -7.03 7.58 -9.63
CA GLU A 29 -8.34 7.55 -10.28
C GLU A 29 -9.42 7.31 -9.23
N ASP A 30 -10.69 7.57 -9.58
CA ASP A 30 -11.80 7.25 -8.71
C ASP A 30 -11.96 5.72 -8.61
N VAL A 31 -12.01 5.21 -7.39
CA VAL A 31 -12.08 3.77 -7.12
C VAL A 31 -13.42 3.45 -6.49
N ASN A 32 -14.13 2.50 -7.08
CA ASN A 32 -15.39 2.03 -6.53
C ASN A 32 -15.16 1.26 -5.22
N CYS A 33 -15.31 1.96 -4.10
CA CYS A 33 -15.19 1.40 -2.75
C CYS A 33 -16.50 0.76 -2.23
N HIS A 34 -17.51 0.58 -3.09
CA HIS A 34 -18.76 -0.04 -2.67
C HIS A 34 -18.52 -1.51 -2.25
N PRO A 35 -18.97 -1.96 -1.07
CA PRO A 35 -18.62 -3.29 -0.54
C PRO A 35 -19.13 -4.46 -1.40
N ILE A 36 -20.23 -4.24 -2.13
CA ILE A 36 -20.82 -5.22 -3.06
C ILE A 36 -20.30 -5.01 -4.49
N HIS A 37 -20.54 -3.84 -5.09
CA HIS A 37 -20.21 -3.56 -6.49
C HIS A 37 -18.73 -3.28 -6.78
N GLY A 38 -17.92 -2.99 -5.76
CA GLY A 38 -16.48 -2.77 -5.89
C GLY A 38 -15.66 -4.06 -5.91
N ASN A 39 -16.26 -5.20 -5.52
CA ASN A 39 -15.62 -6.50 -5.57
C ASN A 39 -15.51 -7.00 -7.02
N SER A 40 -14.29 -7.37 -7.43
CA SER A 40 -13.99 -7.87 -8.78
C SER A 40 -14.59 -9.25 -9.06
N ASP A 41 -14.68 -10.10 -8.04
CA ASP A 41 -15.29 -11.42 -8.13
C ASP A 41 -16.21 -11.66 -6.92
N PRO A 42 -17.54 -11.49 -7.08
CA PRO A 42 -18.53 -11.75 -6.03
C PRO A 42 -18.58 -13.20 -5.55
N THR A 43 -18.03 -14.16 -6.30
CA THR A 43 -18.04 -15.58 -5.94
C THR A 43 -16.82 -16.01 -5.12
N SER A 44 -15.81 -15.14 -5.03
CA SER A 44 -14.60 -15.36 -4.24
C SER A 44 -14.87 -15.32 -2.74
N LEU A 45 -14.15 -16.14 -1.98
CA LEU A 45 -14.15 -16.12 -0.51
C LEU A 45 -13.49 -14.85 0.07
N VAL A 46 -12.76 -14.10 -0.75
CA VAL A 46 -12.10 -12.83 -0.39
C VAL A 46 -12.62 -11.70 -1.26
N ALA A 47 -12.93 -10.56 -0.64
CA ALA A 47 -13.38 -9.37 -1.33
C ALA A 47 -12.17 -8.65 -1.96
N MET A 48 -11.93 -8.92 -3.24
CA MET A 48 -10.81 -8.36 -3.98
C MET A 48 -11.25 -7.14 -4.78
N PRO A 49 -10.60 -5.98 -4.64
CA PRO A 49 -10.93 -4.81 -5.45
C PRO A 49 -10.56 -5.06 -6.93
N HIS A 50 -11.19 -4.31 -7.83
CA HIS A 50 -10.72 -4.19 -9.21
C HIS A 50 -9.31 -3.58 -9.25
N ARG A 51 -8.55 -3.86 -10.31
CA ARG A 51 -7.20 -3.29 -10.48
C ARG A 51 -7.28 -1.76 -10.48
N PHE A 52 -6.52 -1.13 -9.58
CA PHE A 52 -6.43 0.33 -9.48
C PHE A 52 -4.97 0.76 -9.35
N ARG A 53 -4.74 2.07 -9.48
CA ARG A 53 -3.43 2.71 -9.22
C ARG A 53 -3.54 3.66 -8.05
N ALA A 54 -2.46 3.79 -7.30
CA ALA A 54 -2.30 4.76 -6.23
C ALA A 54 -1.00 5.53 -6.43
N VAL A 55 -1.01 6.81 -6.07
CA VAL A 55 0.18 7.67 -6.12
C VAL A 55 0.78 7.74 -4.72
N PHE A 56 2.07 7.42 -4.61
CA PHE A 56 2.81 7.49 -3.35
C PHE A 56 3.70 8.72 -3.36
N VAL A 57 3.25 9.79 -2.72
CA VAL A 57 4.01 11.05 -2.63
C VAL A 57 4.89 11.01 -1.39
N PRO A 58 6.24 11.06 -1.51
CA PRO A 58 7.13 11.06 -0.35
C PRO A 58 6.84 12.24 0.56
N ARG A 59 6.81 12.02 1.89
CA ARG A 59 6.68 13.13 2.85
C ARG A 59 7.93 14.01 2.90
N ASN A 60 9.10 13.43 2.61
CA ASN A 60 10.36 14.15 2.52
C ASN A 60 11.10 13.74 1.25
N ASP A 61 10.73 14.40 0.15
CA ASP A 61 11.27 14.15 -1.18
C ASP A 61 12.80 14.30 -1.22
N LYS A 62 13.34 15.38 -0.67
CA LYS A 62 14.78 15.64 -0.63
C LYS A 62 15.57 14.54 0.09
N LEU A 63 15.07 14.08 1.23
CA LEU A 63 15.71 12.98 1.97
C LEU A 63 15.64 11.68 1.17
N LEU A 64 14.50 11.40 0.54
CA LEU A 64 14.36 10.21 -0.30
C LEU A 64 15.32 10.26 -1.49
N SER A 65 15.37 11.37 -2.23
CA SER A 65 16.29 11.54 -3.37
C SER A 65 17.75 11.38 -2.93
N ARG A 66 18.12 11.95 -1.77
CA ARG A 66 19.47 11.80 -1.21
C ARG A 66 19.80 10.33 -0.91
N ILE A 67 18.92 9.62 -0.20
CA ILE A 67 19.14 8.20 0.15
C ILE A 67 19.19 7.33 -1.11
N LEU A 68 18.35 7.61 -2.11
CA LEU A 68 18.37 6.88 -3.38
C LEU A 68 19.66 7.14 -4.16
N ALA A 69 20.16 8.37 -4.17
CA ALA A 69 21.44 8.69 -4.78
C ALA A 69 22.62 8.02 -4.04
N GLU A 70 22.63 8.05 -2.71
CA GLU A 70 23.66 7.39 -1.88
C GLU A 70 23.65 5.85 -2.03
N LYS A 71 22.48 5.25 -2.28
CA LYS A 71 22.37 3.80 -2.54
C LYS A 71 22.66 3.40 -3.99
N GLY A 72 22.35 4.26 -4.96
CA GLY A 72 22.63 4.02 -6.38
C GLY A 72 24.12 4.02 -6.72
N THR A 73 24.98 4.57 -5.86
CA THR A 73 26.45 4.56 -6.03
C THR A 73 27.14 3.31 -5.48
N VAL A 74 26.41 2.29 -5.01
CA VAL A 74 26.98 1.05 -4.43
C VAL A 74 26.87 -0.14 -5.39
N GLU A 75 26.41 0.06 -6.64
CA GLU A 75 26.28 -0.99 -7.67
C GLU A 75 27.34 -0.92 -8.80
N GLU A 76 28.46 -0.19 -8.62
CA GLU A 76 29.64 -0.26 -9.49
C GLU A 76 30.88 -0.84 -8.79
#